data_AF-A0A968LD85-F1
#
_entry.id   AF-A0A968LD85-F1
#
_cell.length_a   1.000
_cell.length_b   1.000
_cell.length_c   1.000
_cell.angle_alpha   90.00
_cell.angle_beta   90.00
_cell.angle_gamma   90.00
#
_symmetry.space_group_name_H-M   'P 1'
#
loop_
_entity.id
_entity.type
_entity.pdbx_description
1 polymer ?
#
loop_
_entity_poly.entity_id
_entity_poly.type
_entity_poly.pdbx_seq_one_letter_code
_entity_poly.pdbx_strand_id
1 'polypeptide(L)'
;MEDIYRNNINALFQPNIRIVFTIPIAAIRDIELRTILQTASGTPIQQMEVAKFFSRESRHTPDAVPNEQKVNVFLQVLEKRIPKEYMKPETARKLVLNSGGVIRELVRIARACCSQCLLQLRSETDKTDVCIDDEVLELALRDIRNDFAASLGESRYEILATTYHQAEPIEITDREFLVLLHGLYILEYRNDDLWYDVHPIVVELLRRRNLLQAVGE
;
A
#
# COMPACT_ATOMS: atom_id res chain seq x y z
N MET A 1 22.68 -4.43 3.35
CA MET A 1 21.97 -4.50 4.65
C MET A 1 22.94 -4.90 5.74
N GLU A 2 23.71 -5.97 5.53
CA GLU A 2 24.76 -6.46 6.42
C GLU A 2 25.74 -5.41 6.90
N ASP A 3 26.35 -4.64 5.99
CA ASP A 3 27.35 -3.66 6.42
C ASP A 3 26.77 -2.60 7.36
N ILE A 4 25.52 -2.20 7.17
CA ILE A 4 24.89 -1.17 7.98
C ILE A 4 24.35 -1.77 9.28
N TYR A 5 23.55 -2.82 9.20
CA TYR A 5 22.79 -3.34 10.35
C TYR A 5 23.52 -4.43 11.14
N ARG A 6 24.33 -5.27 10.49
CA ARG A 6 25.09 -6.31 11.20
C ARG A 6 26.42 -5.77 11.69
N ASN A 7 27.16 -5.10 10.82
CA ASN A 7 28.55 -4.73 11.10
C ASN A 7 28.69 -3.37 11.80
N ASN A 8 27.78 -2.43 11.55
CA ASN A 8 27.96 -1.03 11.95
C ASN A 8 26.76 -0.38 12.66
N ILE A 9 25.82 -1.16 13.20
CA ILE A 9 24.59 -0.61 13.79
C ILE A 9 24.85 0.39 14.92
N ASN A 10 25.87 0.16 15.74
CA ASN A 10 26.23 1.05 16.84
C ASN A 10 26.61 2.45 16.37
N ALA A 11 27.17 2.59 15.16
CA ALA A 11 27.50 3.90 14.58
C ALA A 11 26.25 4.76 14.34
N LEU A 12 25.10 4.13 14.04
CA LEU A 12 23.82 4.84 13.86
C LEU A 12 23.29 5.47 15.16
N PHE A 13 23.68 4.91 16.32
CA PHE A 13 23.26 5.37 17.64
C PHE A 13 24.31 6.23 18.38
N GLN A 14 25.48 6.47 17.76
CA GLN A 14 26.53 7.33 18.35
C GLN A 14 26.12 8.80 18.54
N PRO A 15 25.37 9.43 17.60
CA PRO A 15 24.91 10.80 17.82
C PRO A 15 23.97 10.87 19.03
N ASN A 16 24.27 11.72 20.01
CA ASN A 16 23.44 11.92 21.20
C ASN A 16 22.22 12.82 20.91
N ILE A 17 21.37 12.38 19.97
CA ILE A 17 20.15 13.06 19.53
C ILE A 17 19.02 12.04 19.34
N ARG A 18 17.77 12.52 19.35
CA ARG A 18 16.61 11.67 19.03
C ARG A 18 16.49 11.54 17.51
N ILE A 19 16.60 10.31 17.01
CA ILE A 19 16.49 9.99 15.58
C ILE A 19 15.34 9.02 15.38
N VAL A 20 14.54 9.23 14.34
CA VAL A 20 13.55 8.27 13.86
C VAL A 20 14.11 7.61 12.61
N PHE A 21 14.38 6.30 12.71
CA PHE A 21 14.84 5.50 11.56
C PHE A 21 13.67 4.82 10.87
N THR A 22 13.69 4.82 9.55
CA THR A 22 12.88 3.90 8.74
C THR A 22 13.74 2.71 8.36
N ILE A 23 13.22 1.51 8.60
CA ILE A 23 13.94 0.25 8.37
C ILE A 23 13.23 -0.52 7.25
N PRO A 24 13.95 -1.05 6.26
CA PRO A 24 13.35 -1.89 5.22
C PRO A 24 12.67 -3.12 5.83
N ILE A 25 11.49 -3.49 5.31
CA ILE A 25 10.74 -4.67 5.80
C ILE A 25 11.57 -5.97 5.73
N ALA A 26 12.45 -6.10 4.74
CA ALA A 26 13.35 -7.25 4.61
C ALA A 26 14.28 -7.41 5.84
N ALA A 27 14.79 -6.31 6.40
CA ALA A 27 15.63 -6.36 7.61
C ALA A 27 14.84 -6.71 8.88
N ILE A 28 13.53 -6.40 8.90
CA ILE A 28 12.63 -6.80 10.00
C ILE A 28 12.23 -8.28 9.90
N ARG A 29 12.18 -8.82 8.69
CA ARG A 29 11.82 -10.22 8.42
C ARG A 29 12.96 -11.20 8.64
N ASP A 30 14.20 -10.73 8.52
CA ASP A 30 15.38 -11.50 8.93
C ASP A 30 15.44 -11.58 10.47
N ILE A 31 15.41 -12.81 10.99
CA ILE A 31 15.37 -13.09 12.43
C ILE A 31 16.61 -12.54 13.14
N GLU A 32 17.77 -12.67 12.51
CA GLU A 32 19.04 -12.26 13.08
C GLU A 32 19.16 -10.74 13.08
N LEU A 33 18.90 -10.09 11.94
CA LEU A 33 18.93 -8.63 11.83
C LEU A 33 17.89 -7.97 12.75
N ARG A 34 16.68 -8.55 12.86
CA ARG A 34 15.66 -8.06 13.80
C ARG A 34 16.16 -8.09 15.24
N THR A 35 16.84 -9.16 15.65
CA THR A 35 17.40 -9.29 17.00
C THR A 35 18.50 -8.25 17.25
N ILE A 36 19.38 -8.03 16.27
CA ILE A 36 20.43 -7.02 16.33
C ILE A 36 19.82 -5.61 16.45
N LEU A 37 18.82 -5.29 15.62
CA LEU A 37 18.11 -4.01 15.63
C LEU A 37 17.41 -3.73 16.97
N GLN A 38 16.72 -4.72 17.53
CA GLN A 38 16.04 -4.58 18.83
C GLN A 38 17.03 -4.37 19.97
N THR A 39 18.15 -5.10 19.95
CA THR A 39 19.20 -4.97 20.97
C THR A 39 19.86 -3.59 20.92
N ALA A 40 20.22 -3.11 19.73
CA ALA A 40 20.91 -1.83 19.57
C ALA A 40 20.02 -0.60 19.82
N SER A 41 18.74 -0.68 19.43
CA SER A 41 17.81 0.45 19.57
C SER A 41 17.30 0.65 21.01
N GLY A 42 17.40 -0.37 21.87
CA GLY A 42 16.91 -0.35 23.24
C GLY A 42 15.40 -0.08 23.38
N THR A 43 14.66 -0.06 22.26
CA THR A 43 13.24 0.26 22.19
C THR A 43 12.53 -0.69 21.22
N PRO A 44 11.25 -1.00 21.44
CA PRO A 44 10.49 -1.82 20.49
C PRO A 44 10.44 -1.14 19.12
N ILE A 45 10.75 -1.91 18.07
CA ILE A 45 10.55 -1.47 16.69
C ILE A 45 9.05 -1.24 16.48
N GLN A 46 8.68 0.01 16.20
CA GLN A 46 7.31 0.39 15.93
C GLN A 46 6.98 0.12 14.46
N GLN A 47 6.16 -0.90 14.20
CA GLN A 47 5.65 -1.19 12.87
C GLN A 47 4.31 -0.49 12.68
N MET A 48 4.20 0.33 11.63
CA MET A 48 2.92 0.93 11.25
C MET A 48 2.07 -0.10 10.52
N GLU A 49 0.96 -0.50 11.13
CA GLU A 49 0.07 -1.51 10.56
C GLU A 49 -0.80 -0.94 9.43
N VAL A 50 -1.16 -1.82 8.49
CA VAL A 50 -2.13 -1.50 7.44
C VAL A 50 -3.54 -1.52 8.04
N ALA A 51 -4.32 -0.47 7.77
CA ALA A 51 -5.69 -0.36 8.23
C ALA A 51 -6.58 -1.33 7.46
N LYS A 52 -6.98 -2.43 8.11
CA LYS A 52 -7.88 -3.44 7.52
C LYS A 52 -9.27 -2.85 7.28
N PHE A 53 -9.58 -2.48 6.04
CA PHE A 53 -10.94 -2.08 5.66
C PHE A 53 -11.87 -3.28 5.57
N PHE A 54 -11.38 -4.43 5.11
CA PHE A 54 -12.18 -5.65 5.01
C PHE A 54 -11.61 -6.75 5.92
N SER A 55 -12.47 -7.68 6.33
CA SER A 55 -12.06 -8.90 7.04
C SER A 55 -11.34 -9.85 6.08
N ARG A 56 -10.57 -10.81 6.61
CA ARG A 56 -9.92 -11.82 5.77
C ARG A 56 -10.97 -12.58 4.96
N GLU A 57 -12.12 -12.88 5.54
CA GLU A 57 -13.17 -13.71 4.97
C GLU A 57 -13.96 -12.96 3.88
N SER A 58 -14.17 -11.65 4.05
CA SER A 58 -15.02 -10.84 3.16
C SER A 58 -14.25 -10.03 2.12
N ARG A 59 -12.91 -9.97 2.16
CA ARG A 59 -12.06 -9.07 1.36
C ARG A 59 -12.26 -9.09 -0.17
N HIS A 60 -12.81 -10.16 -0.72
CA HIS A 60 -13.06 -10.30 -2.16
C HIS A 60 -14.55 -10.47 -2.51
N THR A 61 -15.43 -10.36 -1.52
CA THR A 61 -16.87 -10.46 -1.74
C THR A 61 -17.41 -9.13 -2.31
N PRO A 62 -18.27 -9.14 -3.34
CA PRO A 62 -18.82 -7.92 -3.92
C PRO A 62 -19.59 -7.03 -2.93
N ASP A 63 -20.28 -7.66 -1.97
CA ASP A 63 -21.12 -6.98 -0.98
C ASP A 63 -20.38 -6.73 0.35
N ALA A 64 -19.04 -6.83 0.35
CA ALA A 64 -18.25 -6.59 1.53
C ALA A 64 -18.45 -5.16 2.04
N VAL A 65 -18.89 -5.03 3.29
CA VAL A 65 -18.97 -3.72 3.95
C VAL A 65 -17.62 -3.42 4.59
N PRO A 66 -16.96 -2.30 4.23
CA PRO A 66 -15.71 -1.93 4.86
C PRO A 66 -15.93 -1.43 6.30
N ASN A 67 -14.89 -1.51 7.11
CA ASN A 67 -14.87 -0.92 8.44
C ASN A 67 -14.91 0.61 8.34
N GLU A 68 -16.09 1.18 8.50
CA GLU A 68 -16.33 2.62 8.36
C GLU A 68 -15.52 3.48 9.32
N GLN A 69 -15.25 2.99 10.54
CA GLN A 69 -14.43 3.74 11.49
C GLN A 69 -13.02 3.96 10.94
N LYS A 70 -12.41 2.93 10.35
CA LYS A 70 -11.08 3.03 9.73
C LYS A 70 -11.11 3.84 8.45
N VAL A 71 -12.14 3.69 7.62
CA VAL A 71 -12.31 4.50 6.41
C VAL A 71 -12.42 5.99 6.77
N ASN A 72 -13.19 6.32 7.81
CA ASN A 72 -13.35 7.70 8.29
C ASN A 72 -12.04 8.31 8.79
N VAL A 73 -11.17 7.54 9.45
CA VAL A 73 -9.82 8.02 9.82
C VAL A 73 -9.02 8.42 8.57
N PHE A 74 -9.08 7.62 7.50
CA PHE A 74 -8.38 7.92 6.25
C PHE A 74 -8.99 9.13 5.52
N LEU A 75 -10.32 9.26 5.52
CA LEU A 75 -11.00 10.45 5.02
C LEU A 75 -10.55 11.72 5.76
N GLN A 76 -10.45 11.68 7.10
CA GLN A 76 -9.94 12.81 7.88
C GLN A 76 -8.49 13.16 7.55
N VAL A 77 -7.64 12.18 7.25
CA VAL A 77 -6.26 12.41 6.79
C VAL A 77 -6.26 13.11 5.43
N LEU A 78 -7.17 12.71 4.53
CA LEU A 78 -7.30 13.31 3.20
C LEU A 78 -7.82 14.74 3.28
N GLU A 79 -8.85 15.01 4.09
CA GLU A 79 -9.42 16.35 4.30
C GLU A 79 -8.40 17.36 4.87
N LYS A 80 -7.44 16.88 5.69
CA LYS A 80 -6.34 17.74 6.19
C LYS A 80 -5.33 18.13 5.11
N ARG A 81 -5.36 17.48 3.95
CA ARG A 81 -4.40 17.66 2.85
C ARG A 81 -5.03 18.27 1.61
N ILE A 82 -6.30 18.02 1.37
CA ILE A 82 -7.06 18.50 0.21
C ILE A 82 -8.34 19.14 0.73
N PRO A 83 -8.53 20.46 0.50
CA PRO A 83 -9.78 21.14 0.85
C PRO A 83 -11.00 20.47 0.19
N LYS A 84 -12.14 20.47 0.88
CA LYS A 84 -13.34 19.71 0.49
C LYS A 84 -13.92 20.16 -0.84
N GLU A 85 -13.73 21.43 -1.19
CA GLU A 85 -14.13 22.02 -2.47
C GLU A 85 -13.42 21.40 -3.68
N TYR A 86 -12.23 20.82 -3.49
CA TYR A 86 -11.43 20.23 -4.57
C TYR A 86 -11.56 18.71 -4.67
N MET A 87 -12.48 18.08 -3.92
CA MET A 87 -12.64 16.64 -3.90
C MET A 87 -14.11 16.25 -3.72
N LYS A 88 -14.68 15.49 -4.68
CA LYS A 88 -16.02 14.92 -4.51
C LYS A 88 -16.02 13.87 -3.38
N PRO A 89 -16.99 13.89 -2.44
CA PRO A 89 -17.00 12.96 -1.30
C PRO A 89 -16.98 11.47 -1.69
N GLU A 90 -17.72 11.10 -2.73
CA GLU A 90 -17.74 9.71 -3.23
C GLU A 90 -16.39 9.28 -3.82
N THR A 91 -15.74 10.19 -4.54
CA THR A 91 -14.39 9.97 -5.08
C THR A 91 -13.36 9.87 -3.96
N ALA A 92 -13.46 10.71 -2.92
CA ALA A 92 -12.62 10.61 -1.73
C ALA A 92 -12.70 9.22 -1.09
N ARG A 93 -13.92 8.68 -0.97
CA ARG A 93 -14.14 7.35 -0.44
C ARG A 93 -13.53 6.26 -1.32
N LYS A 94 -13.72 6.32 -2.65
CA LYS A 94 -13.10 5.37 -3.59
C LYS A 94 -11.58 5.42 -3.53
N LEU A 95 -11.00 6.62 -3.43
CA LEU A 95 -9.56 6.84 -3.28
C LEU A 95 -9.05 6.16 -2.00
N VAL A 96 -9.73 6.36 -0.87
CA VAL A 96 -9.40 5.72 0.39
C VAL A 96 -9.42 4.20 0.25
N LEU A 97 -10.48 3.61 -0.31
CA LEU A 97 -10.56 2.16 -0.48
C LEU A 97 -9.45 1.61 -1.40
N ASN A 98 -9.09 2.34 -2.45
CA ASN A 98 -8.00 1.96 -3.36
C ASN A 98 -6.61 2.02 -2.71
N SER A 99 -6.44 2.74 -1.58
CA SER A 99 -5.18 2.75 -0.84
C SER A 99 -4.87 1.43 -0.10
N GLY A 100 -5.84 0.51 -0.03
CA GLY A 100 -5.68 -0.76 0.69
C GLY A 100 -5.42 -0.61 2.19
N GLY A 101 -5.72 0.57 2.77
CA GLY A 101 -5.42 0.85 4.18
C GLY A 101 -3.99 1.27 4.45
N VAL A 102 -3.23 1.64 3.41
CA VAL A 102 -1.85 2.12 3.53
C VAL A 102 -1.83 3.63 3.40
N ILE A 103 -1.43 4.36 4.46
CA ILE A 103 -1.36 5.83 4.44
C ILE A 103 -0.43 6.34 3.32
N ARG A 104 0.68 5.64 3.08
CA ARG A 104 1.61 5.98 2.00
C ARG A 104 0.94 5.92 0.63
N GLU A 105 0.13 4.90 0.37
CA GLU A 105 -0.60 4.77 -0.89
C GLU A 105 -1.76 5.75 -0.97
N LEU A 106 -2.44 6.04 0.13
CA LEU A 106 -3.44 7.12 0.18
C LEU A 106 -2.84 8.44 -0.33
N VAL A 107 -1.68 8.83 0.21
CA VAL A 107 -0.99 10.06 -0.20
C VAL A 107 -0.48 9.97 -1.64
N ARG A 108 0.00 8.80 -2.08
CA ARG A 108 0.44 8.58 -3.47
C ARG A 108 -0.70 8.77 -4.46
N ILE A 109 -1.86 8.14 -4.22
CA ILE A 109 -3.04 8.25 -5.09
C ILE A 109 -3.56 9.69 -5.10
N ALA A 110 -3.67 10.33 -3.92
CA ALA A 110 -4.08 11.73 -3.81
C ALA A 110 -3.16 12.67 -4.60
N ARG A 111 -1.84 12.49 -4.49
CA ARG A 111 -0.86 13.26 -5.26
C ARG A 111 -0.99 13.02 -6.76
N ALA A 112 -1.23 11.77 -7.18
CA ALA A 112 -1.45 11.44 -8.59
C ALA A 112 -2.72 12.13 -9.13
N CYS A 113 -3.80 12.16 -8.36
CA CYS A 113 -5.02 12.91 -8.70
C CYS A 113 -4.72 14.41 -8.87
N CYS A 114 -4.00 15.02 -7.93
CA CYS A 114 -3.60 16.43 -8.06
C CYS A 114 -2.76 16.69 -9.32
N SER A 115 -1.85 15.77 -9.67
CA SER A 115 -1.06 15.89 -10.90
C SER A 115 -1.94 15.84 -12.16
N GLN A 116 -2.95 14.96 -12.19
CA GLN A 116 -3.91 14.88 -13.28
C GLN A 116 -4.73 16.18 -13.41
N CYS A 117 -5.23 16.73 -12.29
CA CYS A 117 -5.89 18.04 -12.28
C CYS A 117 -4.99 19.16 -12.84
N LEU A 118 -3.72 19.21 -12.44
CA LEU A 118 -2.76 20.20 -12.94
C LEU A 118 -2.50 20.07 -14.44
N LEU A 119 -2.50 18.84 -14.98
CA LEU A 119 -2.38 18.61 -16.42
C LEU A 119 -3.61 19.14 -17.17
N GLN A 120 -4.82 18.94 -16.64
CA GLN A 120 -6.04 19.48 -17.23
C GLN A 120 -6.03 21.02 -17.25
N LEU A 121 -5.67 21.65 -16.13
CA LEU A 121 -5.54 23.12 -16.03
C LEU A 121 -4.54 23.71 -17.05
N ARG A 122 -3.48 22.97 -17.38
CA ARG A 122 -2.47 23.40 -18.37
C ARG A 122 -2.92 23.17 -19.80
N SER A 123 -3.76 22.17 -20.03
CA SER A 123 -4.23 21.79 -21.36
C SER A 123 -5.43 22.62 -21.80
N GLU A 124 -6.25 23.07 -20.85
CA GLU A 124 -7.49 23.81 -21.09
C GLU A 124 -7.44 25.18 -20.39
N THR A 125 -7.02 26.22 -21.12
CA THR A 125 -6.76 27.57 -20.58
C THR A 125 -7.95 28.23 -19.88
N ASP A 126 -9.18 27.84 -20.20
CA ASP A 126 -10.41 28.42 -19.65
C ASP A 126 -11.03 27.58 -18.52
N LYS A 127 -10.48 26.39 -18.23
CA LYS A 127 -11.03 25.51 -17.18
C LYS A 127 -10.54 25.99 -15.82
N THR A 128 -11.44 26.53 -15.03
CA THR A 128 -11.14 27.08 -13.69
C THR A 128 -11.74 26.26 -12.55
N ASP A 129 -12.70 25.38 -12.85
CA ASP A 129 -13.39 24.52 -11.89
C ASP A 129 -12.87 23.08 -11.95
N VAL A 130 -11.59 22.89 -11.60
CA VAL A 130 -10.99 21.56 -11.55
C VAL A 130 -11.12 20.98 -10.14
N CYS A 131 -11.80 19.85 -10.07
CA CYS A 131 -12.05 19.09 -8.85
C CYS A 131 -11.58 17.65 -9.07
N ILE A 132 -11.16 16.97 -7.99
CA ILE A 132 -10.86 15.55 -8.04
C ILE A 132 -12.19 14.79 -8.00
N ASP A 133 -12.56 14.26 -9.16
CA ASP A 133 -13.71 13.38 -9.35
C ASP A 133 -13.30 12.00 -9.86
N ASP A 134 -14.29 11.16 -10.16
CA ASP A 134 -14.07 9.78 -10.56
C ASP A 134 -13.22 9.65 -11.83
N GLU A 135 -13.33 10.58 -12.78
CA GLU A 135 -12.52 10.55 -14.00
C GLU A 135 -11.04 10.84 -13.68
N VAL A 136 -10.78 11.87 -12.87
CA VAL A 136 -9.43 12.19 -12.38
C VAL A 136 -8.84 11.02 -11.61
N LEU A 137 -9.63 10.40 -10.73
CA LEU A 137 -9.20 9.24 -9.95
C LEU A 137 -8.86 8.06 -10.88
N GLU A 138 -9.69 7.74 -11.87
CA GLU A 138 -9.42 6.65 -12.82
C GLU A 138 -8.14 6.87 -13.64
N LEU A 139 -7.86 8.11 -14.05
CA LEU A 139 -6.60 8.47 -14.70
C LEU A 139 -5.40 8.26 -13.76
N ALA A 140 -5.50 8.73 -12.52
CA ALA A 140 -4.46 8.55 -11.51
C ALA A 140 -4.20 7.06 -11.18
N LEU A 141 -5.27 6.28 -11.00
CA LEU A 141 -5.18 4.84 -10.74
C LEU A 141 -4.59 4.09 -11.95
N ARG A 142 -4.88 4.54 -13.18
CA ARG A 142 -4.29 3.98 -14.40
C ARG A 142 -2.77 4.14 -14.41
N ASP A 143 -2.26 5.33 -14.09
CA ASP A 143 -0.82 5.57 -14.05
C ASP A 143 -0.13 4.69 -13.00
N ILE A 144 -0.69 4.67 -11.78
CA ILE A 144 -0.14 3.86 -10.68
C ILE A 144 -0.17 2.36 -11.04
N ARG A 145 -1.25 1.89 -11.68
CA ARG A 145 -1.36 0.51 -12.14
C ARG A 145 -0.30 0.17 -13.21
N ASN A 146 -0.02 1.10 -14.11
CA ASN A 146 1.02 0.92 -15.12
C ASN A 146 2.41 0.87 -14.47
N ASP A 147 2.69 1.71 -13.47
CA ASP A 147 3.92 1.65 -12.68
C ASP A 147 4.11 0.27 -12.04
N PHE A 148 3.05 -0.27 -11.42
CA PHE A 148 3.07 -1.61 -10.86
C PHE A 148 3.37 -2.66 -11.94
N ALA A 149 2.65 -2.61 -13.06
CA ALA A 149 2.77 -3.56 -14.16
C ALA A 149 4.17 -3.57 -14.80
N ALA A 150 4.83 -2.41 -14.90
CA ALA A 150 6.13 -2.26 -15.55
C ALA A 150 7.25 -3.09 -14.89
N SER A 151 7.14 -3.37 -13.59
CA SER A 151 8.16 -4.11 -12.83
C SER A 151 7.80 -5.58 -12.56
N LEU A 152 6.67 -6.07 -13.10
CA LEU A 152 6.19 -7.44 -12.88
C LEU A 152 6.60 -8.37 -14.03
N GLY A 153 7.39 -9.40 -13.70
CA GLY A 153 7.60 -10.57 -14.54
C GLY A 153 6.55 -11.66 -14.29
N GLU A 154 6.51 -12.68 -15.14
CA GLU A 154 5.49 -13.75 -15.12
C GLU A 154 5.46 -14.51 -13.78
N SER A 155 6.62 -14.86 -13.22
CA SER A 155 6.71 -15.52 -11.91
C SER A 155 6.09 -14.71 -10.76
N ARG A 156 6.15 -13.38 -10.82
CA ARG A 156 5.55 -12.52 -9.79
C ARG A 156 4.03 -12.50 -9.88
N TYR A 157 3.46 -12.68 -11.07
CA TYR A 157 2.00 -12.78 -11.24
C TYR A 157 1.44 -14.03 -10.55
N GLU A 158 2.17 -15.15 -10.57
CA GLU A 158 1.78 -16.38 -9.88
C GLU A 158 1.78 -16.21 -8.36
N ILE A 159 2.80 -15.56 -7.80
CA ILE A 159 2.85 -15.24 -6.36
C ILE A 159 1.67 -14.35 -5.95
N LEU A 160 1.34 -13.35 -6.77
CA LEU A 160 0.21 -12.46 -6.52
C LEU A 160 -1.14 -13.20 -6.59
N ALA A 161 -1.36 -14.02 -7.61
CA ALA A 161 -2.58 -14.82 -7.72
C ALA A 161 -2.72 -15.79 -6.54
N THR A 162 -1.64 -16.47 -6.17
CA THR A 162 -1.63 -17.38 -5.02
C THR A 162 -1.97 -16.65 -3.72
N THR A 163 -1.33 -15.50 -3.47
CA THR A 163 -1.57 -14.68 -2.29
C THR A 163 -3.02 -14.19 -2.25
N TYR A 164 -3.58 -13.76 -3.38
CA TYR A 164 -4.97 -13.33 -3.50
C TYR A 164 -5.94 -14.43 -3.06
N HIS A 165 -5.75 -15.66 -3.52
CA HIS A 165 -6.66 -16.77 -3.18
C HIS A 165 -6.45 -17.30 -1.76
N GLN A 166 -5.21 -17.48 -1.33
CA GLN A 166 -4.88 -18.19 -0.09
C GLN A 166 -4.80 -17.27 1.14
N ALA A 167 -4.70 -15.95 0.94
CA ALA A 167 -4.38 -14.95 1.96
C ALA A 167 -3.00 -15.15 2.64
N GLU A 168 -2.17 -16.03 2.08
CA GLU A 168 -0.88 -16.44 2.59
C GLU A 168 0.05 -16.74 1.41
N PRO A 169 1.37 -16.46 1.53
CA PRO A 169 2.33 -16.94 0.55
C PRO A 169 2.59 -18.44 0.69
N ILE A 170 3.13 -19.03 -0.36
CA ILE A 170 3.68 -20.39 -0.30
C ILE A 170 4.86 -20.45 0.69
N GLU A 171 5.75 -19.46 0.62
CA GLU A 171 6.93 -19.36 1.47
C GLU A 171 7.15 -17.89 1.88
N ILE A 172 7.17 -17.62 3.18
CA ILE A 172 7.29 -16.25 3.73
C ILE A 172 8.70 -15.69 3.50
N THR A 173 9.70 -16.57 3.42
CA THR A 173 11.10 -16.20 3.21
C THR A 173 11.49 -16.09 1.74
N ASP A 174 10.57 -16.37 0.80
CA ASP A 174 10.82 -16.21 -0.63
C ASP A 174 11.22 -14.76 -0.94
N ARG A 175 12.37 -14.61 -1.59
CA ARG A 175 12.92 -13.32 -1.99
C ARG A 175 11.95 -12.54 -2.87
N GLU A 176 11.27 -13.19 -3.81
CA GLU A 176 10.33 -12.51 -4.71
C GLU A 176 9.07 -12.05 -3.96
N PHE A 177 8.59 -12.85 -3.01
CA PHE A 177 7.51 -12.44 -2.11
C PHE A 177 7.91 -11.21 -1.27
N LEU A 178 9.12 -11.22 -0.67
CA LEU A 178 9.62 -10.09 0.11
C LEU A 178 9.79 -8.82 -0.73
N VAL A 179 10.17 -8.95 -2.01
CA VAL A 179 10.22 -7.83 -2.97
C VAL A 179 8.82 -7.28 -3.22
N LEU A 180 7.83 -8.14 -3.45
CA LEU A 180 6.42 -7.75 -3.65
C LEU A 180 5.82 -7.08 -2.41
N LEU A 181 6.15 -7.57 -1.21
CA LEU A 181 5.76 -6.97 0.06
C LEU A 181 6.41 -5.59 0.26
N HIS A 182 7.70 -5.46 -0.03
CA HIS A 182 8.40 -4.18 0.04
C HIS A 182 7.82 -3.13 -0.92
N GLY A 183 7.50 -3.57 -2.14
CA GLY A 183 6.89 -2.74 -3.19
C GLY A 183 5.40 -2.45 -3.00
N LEU A 184 4.76 -2.95 -1.93
CA LEU A 184 3.33 -2.85 -1.69
C LEU A 184 2.44 -3.46 -2.78
N TYR A 185 2.95 -4.43 -3.53
CA TYR A 185 2.09 -5.28 -4.37
C TYR A 185 1.24 -6.20 -3.50
N ILE A 186 1.85 -6.67 -2.40
CA ILE A 186 1.23 -7.45 -1.35
C ILE A 186 1.20 -6.60 -0.08
N LEU A 187 0.08 -6.65 0.61
CA LEU A 187 -0.18 -5.98 1.87
C LEU A 187 -0.19 -7.00 3.00
N GLU A 188 0.41 -6.62 4.12
CA GLU A 188 0.47 -7.44 5.32
C GLU A 188 -0.47 -6.87 6.39
N TYR A 189 -1.30 -7.74 6.92
CA TYR A 189 -2.33 -7.40 7.88
C TYR A 189 -2.06 -8.15 9.18
N ARG A 190 -1.96 -7.44 10.31
CA ARG A 190 -1.79 -8.01 11.66
C ARG A 190 -3.02 -7.75 12.54
N ASN A 191 -3.77 -8.78 12.94
CA ASN A 191 -4.91 -8.65 13.87
C ASN A 191 -5.11 -9.97 14.63
N ASP A 192 -4.33 -10.22 15.68
CA ASP A 192 -4.26 -11.53 16.36
C ASP A 192 -3.74 -12.69 15.46
N ASP A 193 -3.96 -12.60 14.14
CA ASP A 193 -3.40 -13.41 13.07
C ASP A 193 -2.64 -12.56 12.04
N LEU A 194 -1.63 -13.17 11.42
CA LEU A 194 -0.83 -12.61 10.34
C LEU A 194 -1.34 -13.16 9.00
N TRP A 195 -1.82 -12.29 8.13
CA TRP A 195 -2.27 -12.66 6.79
C TRP A 195 -1.93 -11.59 5.76
N TYR A 196 -2.09 -11.93 4.50
CA TYR A 196 -1.67 -11.10 3.38
C TYR A 196 -2.78 -10.98 2.34
N ASP A 197 -2.75 -9.89 1.58
CA ASP A 197 -3.61 -9.73 0.42
C ASP A 197 -2.89 -8.94 -0.66
N VAL A 198 -3.44 -8.97 -1.86
CA VAL A 198 -2.95 -8.15 -2.97
C VAL A 198 -3.50 -6.73 -2.84
N HIS A 199 -2.65 -5.74 -3.11
CA HIS A 199 -3.05 -4.34 -3.12
C HIS A 199 -4.22 -4.11 -4.09
N PRO A 200 -5.27 -3.32 -3.76
CA PRO A 200 -6.47 -3.16 -4.59
C PRO A 200 -6.20 -2.78 -6.06
N ILE A 201 -5.28 -1.84 -6.29
CA ILE A 201 -4.85 -1.44 -7.65
C ILE A 201 -4.20 -2.61 -8.41
N VAL A 202 -3.46 -3.48 -7.73
CA VAL A 202 -2.82 -4.67 -8.31
C VAL A 202 -3.85 -5.78 -8.55
N VAL A 203 -4.88 -5.92 -7.70
CA VAL A 203 -6.00 -6.83 -7.96
C VAL A 203 -6.65 -6.52 -9.31
N GLU A 204 -6.88 -5.24 -9.60
CA GLU A 204 -7.43 -4.81 -10.89
C GLU A 204 -6.50 -5.14 -12.07
N LEU A 205 -5.18 -5.09 -11.88
CA LEU A 205 -4.22 -5.56 -12.87
C LEU A 205 -4.35 -7.07 -13.13
N LEU A 206 -4.51 -7.88 -12.09
CA LEU A 206 -4.70 -9.33 -12.22
C LEU A 206 -6.02 -9.67 -12.93
N ARG A 207 -7.12 -8.95 -12.63
CA ARG A 207 -8.41 -9.12 -13.31
C ARG A 207 -8.29 -8.90 -14.81
N ARG A 208 -7.63 -7.81 -15.22
CA ARG A 208 -7.41 -7.48 -16.66
C ARG A 208 -6.59 -8.51 -17.40
N ARG A 209 -5.76 -9.27 -16.69
CA ARG A 209 -4.98 -10.39 -17.25
C ARG A 209 -5.69 -11.75 -17.16
N ASN A 210 -6.94 -11.78 -16.68
CA ASN A 210 -7.71 -13.00 -16.45
C ASN A 210 -7.03 -14.01 -15.51
N LEU A 211 -6.19 -13.52 -14.60
CA LEU A 211 -5.48 -14.35 -13.60
C LEU A 211 -6.32 -14.60 -12.35
N LEU A 212 -7.38 -13.83 -12.17
CA LEU A 212 -8.37 -14.01 -11.12
C LEU A 212 -9.61 -14.62 -11.77
N GLN A 213 -9.55 -15.89 -12.15
CA GLN A 213 -10.78 -16.58 -12.52
C GLN A 213 -11.67 -16.70 -11.29
N ALA A 214 -12.98 -16.53 -11.51
CA ALA A 214 -13.96 -16.75 -10.48
C ALA A 214 -13.80 -18.17 -9.95
N VAL A 215 -13.68 -18.31 -8.63
CA VAL A 215 -13.96 -19.58 -7.99
C VAL A 215 -15.46 -19.84 -8.20
N GLY A 216 -15.78 -20.62 -9.22
CA GLY A 216 -17.05 -21.28 -9.48
C GLY A 216 -16.70 -22.58 -10.21
N GLU A 217 -17.11 -23.75 -9.77
CA GLU A 217 -18.31 -24.17 -9.03
C GLU A 217 -17.98 -24.99 -7.77
#